data_AF-A0A195FL12-F1
#
_entry.id   AF-A0A195FL12-F1
#
_cell.length_a   1.000
_cell.length_b   1.000
_cell.length_c   1.000
_cell.angle_alpha   90.00
_cell.angle_beta   90.00
_cell.angle_gamma   90.00
#
_symmetry.space_group_name_H-M   'P 1'
#
loop_
_entity.id
_entity.type
_entity.pdbx_description
1 polymer ?
#
loop_
_entity_poly.entity_id
_entity_poly.type
_entity_poly.pdbx_seq_one_letter_code
_entity_poly.pdbx_strand_id
1 'polypeptide(L)'
;MKLCWSLALVAVALLMILTNARAEADLWEEDDKEVLVRTVRGTKERTSGSSSSCRYVKGQWSECDSNTNTRSRTLSLKKGDKSCEQTKTIQKKCKKACRYEKGTWSGCANQMMTRIDNLKANSDTSCEKTRRLTKRCKPETNTKKSAKGDRSNKKSGKQ
;
A
#
# COMPACT_ATOMS: atom_id res chain seq x y z
N MET A 1 -64.53 4.13 18.29
CA MET A 1 -64.09 4.64 16.96
C MET A 1 -62.57 4.71 16.80
N LYS A 2 -61.78 5.17 17.78
CA LYS A 2 -60.33 5.40 17.62
C LYS A 2 -59.48 4.12 17.46
N LEU A 3 -59.83 3.01 18.14
CA LEU A 3 -59.06 1.75 18.04
C LEU A 3 -59.19 1.05 16.68
N CYS A 4 -60.35 1.12 16.00
CA CYS A 4 -60.49 0.54 14.66
C CYS A 4 -59.61 1.24 13.63
N TRP A 5 -59.44 2.56 13.77
CA TRP A 5 -58.61 3.34 12.86
C TRP A 5 -57.12 3.05 13.08
N SER A 6 -56.70 2.84 14.33
CA SER A 6 -55.35 2.41 14.65
C SER A 6 -55.04 1.01 14.10
N LEU A 7 -55.97 0.06 14.23
CA LEU A 7 -55.78 -1.29 13.67
C LEU A 7 -55.77 -1.30 12.14
N ALA A 8 -56.60 -0.47 11.49
CA ALA A 8 -56.59 -0.32 10.05
C ALA A 8 -55.26 0.28 9.53
N LEU A 9 -54.71 1.29 10.21
CA LEU A 9 -53.41 1.87 9.85
C LEU A 9 -52.25 0.90 10.02
N VAL A 10 -52.25 0.09 11.08
CA VAL A 10 -51.23 -0.96 11.30
C VAL A 10 -51.34 -2.06 10.25
N ALA A 11 -52.55 -2.46 9.86
CA ALA A 11 -52.77 -3.44 8.81
C ALA A 11 -52.30 -2.93 7.43
N VAL A 12 -52.56 -1.67 7.10
CA VAL A 12 -52.08 -1.04 5.86
C VAL A 12 -50.56 -0.92 5.86
N ALA A 13 -49.95 -0.54 6.99
CA ALA A 13 -48.49 -0.49 7.12
C ALA A 13 -47.84 -1.88 6.95
N LEU A 14 -48.43 -2.92 7.55
CA LEU A 14 -47.96 -4.31 7.38
C LEU A 14 -48.13 -4.81 5.93
N LEU A 15 -49.22 -4.44 5.26
CA LEU A 15 -49.44 -4.74 3.84
C LEU A 15 -48.39 -4.06 2.94
N MET A 16 -48.02 -2.81 3.22
CA MET A 16 -46.98 -2.09 2.48
C MET A 16 -45.57 -2.67 2.72
N ILE A 17 -45.31 -3.21 3.93
CA ILE A 17 -44.05 -3.92 4.22
C ILE A 17 -44.02 -5.28 3.48
N LEU A 18 -45.15 -6.00 3.43
CA LEU A 18 -45.28 -7.28 2.72
C LEU A 18 -45.17 -7.12 1.18
N THR A 19 -45.59 -5.99 0.60
CA THR A 19 -45.39 -5.71 -0.83
C THR A 19 -43.95 -5.34 -1.16
N ASN A 20 -43.26 -4.58 -0.30
CA ASN A 20 -41.85 -4.26 -0.49
C ASN A 20 -40.94 -5.48 -0.34
N ALA A 21 -41.31 -6.44 0.52
CA ALA A 21 -40.58 -7.70 0.69
C ALA A 21 -40.72 -8.67 -0.49
N ARG A 22 -41.74 -8.51 -1.36
CA ARG A 22 -41.89 -9.31 -2.60
C ARG A 22 -41.14 -8.73 -3.80
N ALA A 23 -40.61 -7.51 -3.68
CA ALA A 23 -39.88 -6.83 -4.73
C ALA A 23 -38.34 -6.88 -4.55
N GLU A 24 -37.83 -7.70 -3.62
CA GLU A 24 -36.39 -7.95 -3.43
C GLU A 24 -36.01 -9.44 -3.57
N ALA A 25 -36.77 -10.20 -4.36
CA ALA A 25 -36.49 -11.63 -4.58
C ALA A 25 -35.97 -11.95 -5.99
N ASP A 26 -35.48 -10.97 -6.76
CA ASP A 26 -35.08 -11.24 -8.15
C ASP A 26 -33.96 -10.33 -8.71
N LEU A 27 -33.00 -9.92 -7.89
CA LEU A 27 -31.91 -9.07 -8.37
C LEU A 27 -30.53 -9.49 -7.89
N TRP A 28 -30.23 -10.78 -8.05
CA TRP A 28 -28.86 -11.27 -8.23
C TRP A 28 -28.92 -12.38 -9.27
N GLU A 29 -29.03 -12.00 -10.54
CA GLU A 29 -28.65 -12.89 -11.64
C GLU A 29 -27.18 -13.22 -11.43
N GLU A 30 -26.90 -14.46 -10.99
CA GLU A 30 -25.55 -15.01 -10.92
C GLU A 30 -24.93 -14.97 -12.33
N ASP A 31 -24.10 -13.95 -12.57
CA ASP A 31 -23.21 -13.90 -13.72
C ASP A 31 -22.10 -14.96 -13.53
N ASP A 32 -22.46 -16.22 -13.67
CA ASP A 32 -21.56 -17.39 -13.60
C ASP A 32 -20.72 -17.56 -14.87
N LYS A 33 -20.34 -16.46 -15.53
CA LYS A 33 -19.43 -16.48 -16.68
C LYS A 33 -18.27 -15.52 -16.57
N GLU A 34 -17.85 -15.18 -15.36
CA GLU A 34 -16.47 -14.74 -15.14
C GLU A 34 -15.53 -15.95 -15.23
N VAL A 35 -15.28 -16.40 -16.46
CA VAL A 35 -14.09 -17.20 -16.76
C VAL A 35 -12.92 -16.30 -16.37
N LEU A 36 -12.35 -16.56 -15.19
CA LEU A 36 -11.02 -16.10 -14.82
C LEU A 36 -10.04 -16.72 -15.81
N VAL A 37 -9.96 -16.14 -17.01
CA VAL A 37 -8.86 -16.36 -17.93
C VAL A 37 -7.68 -15.78 -17.20
N ARG A 38 -7.00 -16.65 -16.48
CA ARG A 38 -5.63 -16.45 -16.02
C ARG A 38 -4.86 -16.19 -17.31
N THR A 39 -4.76 -14.93 -17.71
CA THR A 39 -3.89 -14.54 -18.80
C THR A 39 -2.50 -14.95 -18.35
N VAL A 40 -2.07 -16.11 -18.85
CA VAL A 40 -0.75 -16.64 -18.58
C VAL A 40 0.19 -15.56 -19.04
N ARG A 41 0.86 -14.90 -18.10
CA ARG A 41 1.93 -13.96 -18.41
C ARG A 41 3.01 -14.77 -19.13
N GLY A 42 2.97 -14.74 -20.45
CA GLY A 42 4.05 -15.21 -21.30
C GLY A 42 3.91 -16.63 -21.81
N THR A 43 3.05 -16.83 -22.80
CA THR A 43 3.50 -17.47 -24.04
C THR A 43 3.21 -16.49 -25.16
N LYS A 44 4.25 -15.73 -25.52
CA LYS A 44 4.27 -15.00 -26.78
C LYS A 44 4.14 -16.05 -27.87
N GLU A 45 2.92 -16.26 -28.35
CA GLU A 45 2.61 -16.76 -29.69
C GLU A 45 3.66 -16.15 -30.60
N ARG A 46 4.64 -16.98 -31.00
CA ARG A 46 5.58 -16.63 -32.04
C ARG A 46 4.79 -16.74 -33.33
N THR A 47 3.86 -15.81 -33.54
CA THR A 47 3.39 -15.50 -34.88
C THR A 47 4.62 -15.02 -35.62
N SER A 48 5.27 -15.96 -36.29
CA SER A 48 6.13 -15.77 -37.44
C SER A 48 5.29 -15.15 -38.55
N GLY A 49 4.84 -13.93 -38.31
CA GLY A 49 4.08 -13.10 -39.21
C GLY A 49 4.89 -11.83 -39.41
N SER A 50 5.47 -11.73 -40.59
CA SER A 50 6.01 -10.49 -41.16
C SER A 50 4.97 -9.37 -41.01
N SER A 51 5.06 -8.58 -39.95
CA SER A 51 4.20 -7.43 -39.73
C SER A 51 5.04 -6.18 -39.54
N SER A 52 4.77 -5.22 -40.42
CA SER A 52 5.12 -3.80 -40.49
C SER A 52 4.79 -3.02 -39.20
N SER A 53 5.17 -3.55 -38.04
CA SER A 53 5.08 -2.87 -36.76
C SER A 53 6.44 -2.29 -36.40
N CYS A 54 6.50 -0.96 -36.25
CA CYS A 54 7.69 -0.25 -35.85
C CYS A 54 8.16 -0.75 -34.46
N ARG A 55 9.35 -1.36 -34.40
CA ARG A 55 9.96 -1.87 -33.17
C ARG A 55 10.99 -0.89 -32.66
N TYR A 56 10.87 -0.50 -31.39
CA TYR A 56 11.72 0.48 -30.75
C TYR A 56 12.52 -0.11 -29.58
N VAL A 57 13.76 0.35 -29.42
CA VAL A 57 14.62 0.13 -28.26
C VAL A 57 14.36 1.23 -27.24
N LYS A 58 14.21 0.84 -25.97
CA LYS A 58 13.96 1.77 -24.86
C LYS A 58 15.29 2.25 -24.29
N GLY A 59 15.51 3.55 -24.30
CA GLY A 59 16.59 4.20 -23.56
C GLY A 59 16.31 4.26 -22.06
N GLN A 60 17.28 4.82 -21.34
CA GLN A 60 17.20 5.08 -19.90
C GLN A 60 16.15 6.16 -19.60
N TRP A 61 15.49 6.06 -18.44
CA TRP A 61 14.65 7.15 -17.94
C TRP A 61 15.52 8.32 -17.49
N SER A 62 15.13 9.53 -17.85
CA SER A 62 15.66 10.76 -17.26
C SER A 62 15.38 10.79 -15.76
N GLU A 63 16.09 11.69 -15.06
CA GLU A 63 15.68 12.09 -13.73
C GLU A 63 14.29 12.73 -13.74
N CYS A 64 13.67 12.78 -12.57
CA CYS A 64 12.37 13.41 -12.43
C CYS A 64 12.54 14.92 -12.44
N ASP A 65 11.83 15.61 -13.33
CA ASP A 65 11.70 17.06 -13.25
C ASP A 65 10.78 17.42 -12.07
N SER A 66 11.32 18.20 -11.13
CA SER A 66 10.60 18.65 -9.93
C SER A 66 9.45 19.60 -10.24
N ASN A 67 9.50 20.34 -11.35
CA ASN A 67 8.49 21.32 -11.70
C ASN A 67 7.25 20.67 -12.32
N THR A 68 7.45 19.69 -13.21
CA THR A 68 6.37 19.02 -13.95
C THR A 68 5.97 17.67 -13.37
N ASN A 69 6.75 17.12 -12.42
CA ASN A 69 6.60 15.77 -11.88
C ASN A 69 6.59 14.70 -12.98
N THR A 70 7.35 14.92 -14.05
CA THR A 70 7.48 13.98 -15.16
C THR A 70 8.93 13.59 -15.41
N ARG A 71 9.11 12.39 -15.92
CA ARG A 71 10.38 11.89 -16.46
C ARG A 71 10.14 11.43 -17.89
N SER A 72 11.13 11.63 -18.74
CA SER A 72 11.08 11.26 -20.15
C SER A 72 12.08 10.16 -20.46
N ARG A 73 11.85 9.43 -21.54
CA ARG A 73 12.89 8.60 -22.15
C ARG A 73 12.73 8.56 -23.66
N THR A 74 13.85 8.29 -24.31
CA THR A 74 13.93 8.16 -25.75
C THR A 74 13.73 6.70 -26.18
N LEU A 75 12.98 6.51 -27.26
CA LEU A 75 12.75 5.25 -27.96
C LEU A 75 13.40 5.35 -29.33
N SER A 76 14.40 4.54 -29.61
CA SER A 76 15.12 4.53 -30.89
C SER A 76 14.61 3.39 -31.77
N LEU A 77 14.32 3.65 -33.04
CA LEU A 77 13.83 2.65 -33.98
C LEU A 77 14.88 1.55 -34.20
N LYS A 78 14.48 0.28 -34.03
CA LYS A 78 15.31 -0.90 -34.27
C LYS A 78 14.92 -1.62 -35.56
N LYS A 79 13.63 -1.66 -35.88
CA LYS A 79 13.10 -2.27 -37.11
C LYS A 79 11.81 -1.57 -37.52
N GLY A 80 11.71 -1.13 -38.76
CA GLY A 80 10.53 -0.48 -39.31
C GLY A 80 10.83 0.12 -40.68
N ASP A 81 9.78 0.55 -41.39
CA ASP A 81 9.90 1.21 -42.69
C ASP A 81 10.16 2.71 -42.53
N LYS A 82 10.40 3.43 -43.64
CA LYS A 82 10.59 4.89 -43.63
C LYS A 82 9.37 5.68 -43.10
N SER A 83 8.21 5.04 -43.00
CA SER A 83 7.01 5.59 -42.36
C SER A 83 7.10 5.63 -40.83
N CYS A 84 8.01 4.85 -40.23
CA CYS A 84 8.23 4.84 -38.78
C CYS A 84 9.11 6.02 -38.38
N GLU A 85 8.70 6.78 -37.36
CA GLU A 85 9.57 7.78 -36.76
C GLU A 85 10.84 7.12 -36.21
N GLN A 86 12.01 7.70 -36.51
CA GLN A 86 13.32 7.19 -36.09
C GLN A 86 13.50 7.25 -34.56
N THR A 87 12.95 8.29 -33.94
CA THR A 87 13.09 8.57 -32.51
C THR A 87 11.78 9.05 -31.93
N LYS A 88 11.31 8.40 -30.85
CA LYS A 88 10.11 8.79 -30.10
C LYS A 88 10.47 9.17 -28.67
N THR A 89 9.88 10.23 -28.14
CA THR A 89 10.00 10.57 -26.72
C THR A 89 8.72 10.17 -26.01
N ILE A 90 8.85 9.41 -24.92
CA ILE A 90 7.70 9.12 -24.05
C ILE A 90 7.92 9.75 -22.68
N GLN A 91 6.84 10.27 -22.12
CA GLN A 91 6.83 10.84 -20.78
C GLN A 91 6.00 9.97 -19.84
N LYS A 92 6.41 9.90 -18.59
CA LYS A 92 5.62 9.31 -17.51
C LYS A 92 5.71 10.20 -16.28
N LYS A 93 4.61 10.25 -15.53
CA LYS A 93 4.61 10.84 -14.20
C LYS A 93 5.64 10.13 -13.31
N CYS A 94 6.37 10.92 -12.53
CA CYS A 94 7.28 10.41 -11.55
C CYS A 94 6.50 9.72 -10.43
N LYS A 95 7.12 8.72 -9.81
CA LYS A 95 6.61 8.22 -8.54
C LYS A 95 7.00 9.25 -7.49
N LYS A 96 6.01 9.90 -6.86
CA LYS A 96 6.24 10.76 -5.70
C LYS A 96 6.79 9.91 -4.56
N ALA A 97 8.12 9.84 -4.47
CA ALA A 97 8.79 9.10 -3.42
C ALA A 97 9.41 10.13 -2.48
N CYS A 98 8.74 10.42 -1.37
CA CYS A 98 9.35 11.15 -0.27
C CYS A 98 10.46 10.26 0.34
N ARG A 99 11.71 10.56 0.02
CA ARG A 99 12.87 9.83 0.53
C ARG A 99 13.39 10.59 1.74
N TYR A 100 13.50 9.91 2.87
CA TYR A 100 13.97 10.53 4.09
C TYR A 100 15.31 9.94 4.54
N GLU A 101 16.16 10.79 5.08
CA GLU A 101 17.30 10.43 5.91
C GLU A 101 16.81 10.17 7.33
N LYS A 102 17.17 8.99 7.86
CA LYS A 102 16.69 8.55 9.18
C LYS A 102 17.60 9.14 10.25
N GLY A 103 17.03 9.86 11.22
CA GLY A 103 17.78 10.31 12.39
C GLY A 103 18.01 9.19 13.40
N THR A 104 18.53 9.56 14.57
CA THR A 104 18.70 8.63 15.70
C THR A 104 17.39 8.52 16.48
N TRP A 105 17.04 7.32 16.94
CA TRP A 105 15.92 7.16 17.88
C TRP A 105 16.28 7.81 19.22
N SER A 106 15.33 8.53 19.81
CA SER A 106 15.45 9.02 21.18
C SER A 106 15.54 7.85 22.17
N GLY A 107 16.00 8.14 23.39
CA GLY A 107 15.86 7.21 24.50
C GLY A 107 14.39 6.79 24.71
N CYS A 108 14.22 5.62 25.34
CA CYS A 108 12.91 5.11 25.73
C CYS A 108 12.39 5.92 26.93
N ALA A 109 11.34 6.72 26.72
CA ALA A 109 10.66 7.48 27.76
C ALA A 109 9.18 7.13 27.72
N ASN A 110 8.58 6.77 28.86
CA ASN A 110 7.17 6.37 28.94
C ASN A 110 6.79 5.26 27.94
N GLN A 111 7.65 4.25 27.75
CA GLN A 111 7.49 3.17 26.77
C GLN A 111 7.38 3.64 25.30
N MET A 112 7.74 4.89 25.02
CA MET A 112 7.80 5.44 23.67
C MET A 112 9.20 5.95 23.35
N MET A 113 9.59 5.81 22.09
CA MET A 113 10.75 6.50 21.52
C MET A 113 10.32 7.21 20.25
N THR A 114 10.97 8.33 19.97
CA THR A 114 10.68 9.16 18.81
C THR A 114 11.92 9.32 17.95
N ARG A 115 11.74 9.42 16.64
CA ARG A 115 12.81 9.69 15.69
C ARG A 115 12.36 10.75 14.71
N ILE A 116 13.28 11.65 14.40
CA ILE A 116 13.08 12.71 13.42
C ILE A 116 13.79 12.28 12.13
N ASP A 117 13.05 12.22 11.03
CA ASP A 117 13.59 11.93 9.70
C ASP A 117 13.53 13.19 8.84
N ASN A 118 14.61 13.54 8.13
CA ASN A 118 14.69 14.72 7.26
C ASN A 118 14.57 14.33 5.79
N LEU A 119 13.93 15.18 4.98
CA LEU A 119 13.72 14.94 3.56
C LEU A 119 15.05 15.05 2.80
N LYS A 120 15.34 14.08 1.92
CA LYS A 120 16.51 14.11 1.05
C LYS A 120 16.28 15.06 -0.12
N ALA A 121 17.34 15.72 -0.59
CA ALA A 121 17.30 16.66 -1.72
C ALA A 121 16.64 16.09 -2.99
N ASN A 122 16.81 14.79 -3.28
CA ASN A 122 16.21 14.12 -4.45
C ASN A 122 14.75 13.69 -4.24
N SER A 123 14.05 14.26 -3.26
CA SER A 123 12.65 13.97 -2.99
C SER A 123 11.74 15.03 -3.59
N ASP A 124 10.46 14.69 -3.72
CA ASP A 124 9.44 15.63 -4.17
C ASP A 124 9.33 16.82 -3.18
N THR A 125 9.25 18.04 -3.70
CA THR A 125 9.13 19.27 -2.90
C THR A 125 7.77 19.39 -2.21
N SER A 126 6.78 18.60 -2.63
CA SER A 126 5.48 18.50 -1.95
C SER A 126 5.54 17.68 -0.65
N CYS A 127 6.68 17.03 -0.35
CA CYS A 127 6.85 16.23 0.86
C CYS A 127 7.16 17.10 2.07
N GLU A 128 6.80 16.62 3.27
CA GLU A 128 7.20 17.28 4.52
C GLU A 128 8.73 17.31 4.62
N LYS A 129 9.30 18.48 4.95
CA LYS A 129 10.75 18.64 5.12
C LYS A 129 11.30 17.75 6.24
N THR A 130 10.49 17.54 7.27
CA THR A 130 10.85 16.73 8.44
C THR A 130 9.60 16.00 8.91
N ARG A 131 9.73 14.70 9.25
CA ARG A 131 8.66 13.91 9.82
C ARG A 131 9.08 13.29 11.15
N ARG A 132 8.15 13.22 12.10
CA ARG A 132 8.35 12.59 13.42
C ARG A 132 7.70 11.22 13.44
N LEU A 133 8.46 10.18 13.76
CA LEU A 133 7.96 8.83 13.97
C LEU A 133 8.01 8.49 15.45
N THR A 134 6.95 7.86 15.94
CA THR A 134 6.89 7.33 17.30
C THR A 134 6.79 5.81 17.24
N LYS A 135 7.55 5.13 18.10
CA LYS A 135 7.47 3.67 18.29
C LYS A 135 7.44 3.33 19.75
N ARG A 136 6.81 2.20 20.08
CA ARG A 136 6.87 1.63 21.41
C ARG A 136 8.23 0.97 21.64
N CYS A 137 8.81 1.18 22.81
CA CYS A 137 10.02 0.51 23.27
C CYS A 137 9.68 -0.48 24.38
N LYS A 138 10.50 -1.53 24.53
CA LYS A 138 10.31 -2.51 25.61
C LYS A 138 10.61 -1.84 26.96
N PRO A 139 9.81 -2.09 28.01
CA PRO A 139 10.22 -1.72 29.36
C PRO A 139 11.47 -2.50 29.72
N GLU A 140 12.49 -1.81 30.23
CA GLU A 140 13.70 -2.42 30.79
C GLU A 140 13.25 -3.36 31.91
N THR A 141 13.24 -4.68 31.67
CA THR A 141 13.03 -5.65 32.75
C THR A 141 14.28 -5.63 33.60
N ASN A 142 14.25 -4.80 34.65
CA ASN A 142 15.24 -4.78 35.73
C ASN A 142 15.31 -6.19 36.32
N THR A 143 16.18 -7.02 35.77
CA THR A 143 16.45 -8.35 36.30
C THR A 143 17.32 -8.10 37.51
N LYS A 144 16.68 -7.92 38.66
CA LYS A 144 17.33 -7.87 39.97
C LYS A 144 18.22 -9.11 40.09
N LYS A 145 19.51 -8.95 39.82
CA LYS A 145 20.54 -9.86 40.27
C LYS A 145 20.71 -9.58 41.77
N SER A 146 19.76 -10.06 42.56
CA SER A 146 19.94 -10.19 44.00
C SER A 146 21.02 -11.25 44.18
N ALA A 147 22.27 -10.81 44.29
CA ALA A 147 23.37 -11.66 44.73
C ALA A 147 22.97 -12.22 46.11
N LYS A 148 22.61 -13.50 46.12
CA LYS A 148 22.31 -14.29 47.30
C LYS A 148 23.56 -14.24 48.17
N GLY A 149 23.47 -13.59 49.32
CA GLY A 149 24.59 -13.38 50.23
C GLY A 149 25.25 -14.70 50.61
N ASP A 150 26.58 -14.73 50.47
CA ASP A 150 27.47 -15.72 51.07
C ASP A 150 27.26 -15.72 52.59
N ARG A 151 26.54 -16.72 53.09
CA ARG A 151 26.58 -17.11 54.51
C ARG A 151 27.66 -18.17 54.68
N SER A 152 28.90 -17.71 54.82
CA SER A 152 29.96 -18.52 55.45
C SER A 152 29.58 -18.75 56.91
N ASN A 153 29.12 -19.96 57.25
CA ASN A 153 28.95 -20.34 58.65
C ASN A 153 30.17 -21.14 59.12
N LYS A 154 30.83 -20.53 60.10
CA LYS A 154 32.01 -20.93 60.84
C LYS A 154 31.78 -22.29 61.52
N LYS A 155 32.52 -23.32 61.09
CA LYS A 155 32.56 -24.64 61.74
C LYS A 155 33.48 -24.55 62.97
N SER A 156 32.91 -24.30 64.15
CA SER A 156 33.55 -24.59 65.44
C SER A 156 33.18 -26.02 65.86
N GLY A 157 34.18 -26.83 66.20
CA GLY A 157 34.08 -28.28 66.34
C GLY A 157 33.38 -28.83 67.60
N LYS A 158 33.30 -30.17 67.67
CA LYS A 158 33.87 -31.05 68.71
C LYS A 158 33.11 -32.39 68.78
N GLN A 159 33.76 -33.48 68.39
CA GLN A 159 33.86 -34.74 69.14
C GLN A 159 34.86 -35.65 68.43
#